data_AF-E7RH75-F1
#
_entry.id   AF-E7RH75-F1
#
_cell.length_a   1.000
_cell.length_b   1.000
_cell.length_c   1.000
_cell.angle_alpha   90.00
_cell.angle_beta   90.00
_cell.angle_gamma   90.00
#
_symmetry.space_group_name_H-M   'P 1'
#
loop_
_entity.id
_entity.type
_entity.pdbx_description
1 polymer ?
#
loop_
_entity_poly.entity_id
_entity_poly.type
_entity_poly.pdbx_seq_one_letter_code
_entity_poly.pdbx_strand_id
1 'polypeptide(L)'
;MRFLMTIIVFLIFFSFAGIGVYVVGPDLSTERFATEATEKMRSNGQLEKVVEYVENDPKMRQYIEEAEIAEPKQQTLPFQTTGDAAGTLIKKVGISDLSKMKSGVEDGTMTAEEVIKKLEENLSEEELLALKVVVYKELYKQQ
;
A
#
# COMPACT_ATOMS: atom_id res chain seq x y z
N MET A 1 -24.17 5.62 -7.32
CA MET A 1 -23.07 6.60 -7.43
C MET A 1 -22.62 7.18 -6.09
N ARG A 2 -23.49 7.39 -5.08
CA ARG A 2 -23.06 7.89 -3.75
C ARG A 2 -22.44 6.81 -2.82
N PHE A 3 -22.80 5.55 -2.99
CA PHE A 3 -22.29 4.43 -2.18
C PHE A 3 -20.88 3.93 -2.55
N LEU A 4 -20.49 4.03 -3.82
CA LEU A 4 -19.14 3.68 -4.29
C LEU A 4 -18.09 4.64 -3.72
N MET A 5 -18.44 5.93 -3.66
CA MET A 5 -17.64 6.98 -3.02
C MET A 5 -17.44 6.69 -1.53
N THR A 6 -18.48 6.26 -0.82
CA THR A 6 -18.40 5.94 0.62
C THR A 6 -17.52 4.72 0.91
N ILE A 7 -17.45 3.74 0.00
CA ILE A 7 -16.65 2.50 0.17
C ILE A 7 -15.16 2.73 -0.11
N ILE A 8 -14.82 3.53 -1.12
CA ILE A 8 -13.42 3.90 -1.43
C ILE A 8 -12.82 4.73 -0.28
N VAL A 9 -13.57 5.72 0.23
CA VAL A 9 -13.18 6.49 1.42
C VAL A 9 -13.00 5.59 2.65
N PHE A 10 -13.82 4.54 2.81
CA PHE A 10 -13.74 3.59 3.93
C PHE A 10 -12.50 2.67 3.87
N LEU A 11 -12.09 2.26 2.67
CA LEU A 11 -10.88 1.45 2.44
C LEU A 11 -9.60 2.23 2.77
N ILE A 12 -9.60 3.53 2.50
CA ILE A 12 -8.48 4.42 2.79
C ILE A 12 -8.47 4.82 4.27
N PHE A 13 -9.63 5.11 4.86
CA PHE A 13 -9.76 5.50 6.27
C PHE A 13 -9.09 4.54 7.26
N PHE A 14 -8.99 3.26 6.90
CA PHE A 14 -8.35 2.27 7.75
C PHE A 14 -7.00 1.75 7.28
N SER A 15 -6.65 1.94 6.01
CA SER A 15 -5.24 1.97 5.63
C SER A 15 -4.49 3.08 6.38
N PHE A 16 -5.23 4.10 6.86
CA PHE A 16 -4.69 5.29 7.50
C PHE A 16 -5.13 5.58 8.95
N ALA A 17 -6.07 4.83 9.54
CA ALA A 17 -6.26 4.83 11.00
C ALA A 17 -5.00 4.34 11.74
N GLY A 18 -4.06 3.70 11.02
CA GLY A 18 -2.68 3.46 11.46
C GLY A 18 -1.79 4.71 11.47
N ILE A 19 -1.99 5.70 10.59
CA ILE A 19 -1.19 6.95 10.53
C ILE A 19 -1.66 7.97 11.58
N GLY A 20 -1.95 7.47 12.78
CA GLY A 20 -2.35 8.24 13.94
C GLY A 20 -1.22 8.48 14.92
N VAL A 21 0.07 8.42 14.55
CA VAL A 21 1.15 8.79 15.49
C VAL A 21 2.39 9.32 14.74
N TYR A 22 2.42 10.62 14.43
CA TYR A 22 3.68 11.35 14.18
C TYR A 22 4.33 11.83 15.49
N VAL A 23 3.91 11.33 16.65
CA VAL A 23 4.43 11.77 17.95
C VAL A 23 4.36 10.61 18.93
N VAL A 24 5.48 9.94 19.21
CA VAL A 24 5.87 9.25 20.48
C VAL A 24 6.70 7.97 20.20
N GLY A 25 8.01 8.03 20.48
CA GLY A 25 8.81 6.88 20.94
C GLY A 25 9.99 6.42 20.05
N PRO A 26 11.22 6.25 20.60
CA PRO A 26 12.37 5.69 19.89
C PRO A 26 12.31 4.17 19.63
N ASP A 27 11.21 3.49 19.98
CA ASP A 27 11.06 2.01 19.92
C ASP A 27 10.19 1.51 18.75
N LEU A 28 9.71 2.39 17.87
CA LEU A 28 8.90 2.02 16.68
C LEU A 28 9.81 1.74 15.47
N SER A 29 10.05 0.46 15.16
CA SER A 29 10.53 0.07 13.84
C SER A 29 9.38 0.19 12.82
N THR A 30 9.69 0.66 11.60
CA THR A 30 8.73 0.73 10.49
C THR A 30 8.06 -0.61 10.20
N GLU A 31 8.78 -1.71 10.47
CA GLU A 31 8.31 -3.07 10.35
C GLU A 31 7.15 -3.39 11.30
N ARG A 32 7.29 -3.13 12.62
CA ARG A 32 6.22 -3.40 13.59
C ARG A 32 4.97 -2.58 13.30
N PHE A 33 5.15 -1.32 12.92
CA PHE A 33 4.05 -0.45 12.57
C PHE A 33 3.26 -0.96 11.36
N ALA A 34 3.96 -1.38 10.31
CA ALA A 34 3.33 -1.92 9.11
C ALA A 34 2.53 -3.19 9.43
N THR A 35 3.12 -4.11 10.20
CA THR A 35 2.45 -5.34 10.62
C THR A 35 1.20 -5.06 11.45
N GLU A 36 1.27 -4.18 12.43
CA GLU A 36 0.11 -3.82 13.26
C GLU A 36 -1.01 -3.17 12.45
N ALA A 37 -0.68 -2.35 11.45
CA ALA A 37 -1.67 -1.76 10.56
C ALA A 37 -2.39 -2.83 9.74
N THR A 38 -1.65 -3.76 9.12
CA THR A 38 -2.24 -4.87 8.37
C THR A 38 -3.09 -5.78 9.25
N GLU A 39 -2.62 -6.12 10.46
CA GLU A 39 -3.39 -6.94 11.41
C GLU A 39 -4.71 -6.27 11.82
N LYS A 40 -4.70 -4.95 12.05
CA LYS A 40 -5.93 -4.20 12.34
C LYS A 40 -6.90 -4.25 11.16
N MET A 41 -6.40 -4.03 9.93
CA MET A 41 -7.21 -4.12 8.70
C MET A 41 -7.77 -5.53 8.45
N ARG A 42 -7.06 -6.57 8.89
CA ARG A 42 -7.58 -7.95 8.84
C ARG A 42 -8.67 -8.16 9.89
N SER A 43 -8.42 -7.75 11.13
CA SER A 43 -9.33 -7.96 12.26
C SER A 43 -10.72 -7.33 12.07
N ASN A 44 -10.82 -6.31 11.23
CA ASN A 44 -12.05 -5.55 10.99
C ASN A 44 -12.69 -5.82 9.60
N GLY A 45 -12.19 -6.82 8.86
CA GLY A 45 -12.76 -7.25 7.58
C GLY A 45 -12.47 -6.33 6.40
N GLN A 46 -11.42 -5.52 6.46
CA GLN A 46 -11.09 -4.56 5.40
C GLN A 46 -10.07 -5.06 4.42
N LEU A 47 -9.19 -5.96 4.86
CA LEU A 47 -8.26 -6.61 3.95
C LEU A 47 -9.02 -7.36 2.85
N GLU A 48 -10.13 -8.01 3.19
CA GLU A 48 -11.03 -8.71 2.27
C GLU A 48 -11.64 -7.76 1.23
N LYS A 49 -11.97 -6.53 1.63
CA LYS A 49 -12.48 -5.51 0.71
C LYS A 49 -11.40 -4.99 -0.24
N VAL A 50 -10.14 -4.93 0.23
CA VAL A 50 -9.00 -4.60 -0.64
C VAL A 50 -8.80 -5.70 -1.67
N VAL A 51 -8.82 -6.97 -1.25
CA VAL A 51 -8.72 -8.13 -2.15
C VAL A 51 -9.85 -8.13 -3.17
N GLU A 52 -11.10 -7.93 -2.75
CA GLU A 52 -12.24 -7.84 -3.65
C GLU A 52 -12.07 -6.72 -4.69
N TYR A 53 -11.57 -5.55 -4.27
CA TYR A 53 -11.29 -4.45 -5.20
C TYR A 53 -10.21 -4.83 -6.23
N VAL A 54 -9.11 -5.41 -5.77
CA VAL A 54 -7.99 -5.84 -6.62
C VAL A 54 -8.44 -6.87 -7.64
N GLU A 55 -9.29 -7.81 -7.25
CA GLU A 55 -9.81 -8.86 -8.14
C GLU A 55 -10.82 -8.33 -9.16
N ASN A 56 -11.54 -7.25 -8.84
CA ASN A 56 -12.53 -6.65 -9.72
C ASN A 56 -11.93 -5.64 -10.71
N ASP A 57 -10.71 -5.15 -10.49
CA ASP A 57 -10.02 -4.24 -11.39
C ASP A 57 -9.00 -4.98 -12.30
N PRO A 58 -9.18 -4.98 -13.64
CA PRO A 58 -8.30 -5.69 -14.55
C PRO A 58 -6.83 -5.25 -14.50
N LYS A 59 -6.56 -3.97 -14.22
CA LYS A 59 -5.20 -3.43 -14.12
C LYS A 59 -4.55 -3.85 -12.80
N MET A 60 -5.31 -3.88 -11.71
CA MET A 60 -4.81 -4.34 -10.41
C MET A 60 -4.50 -5.84 -10.46
N ARG A 61 -5.33 -6.65 -11.11
CA ARG A 61 -5.02 -8.07 -11.35
C ARG A 61 -3.71 -8.27 -12.09
N GLN A 62 -3.44 -7.45 -13.11
CA GLN A 62 -2.16 -7.52 -13.82
C GLN A 62 -0.97 -7.25 -12.88
N TYR A 63 -1.08 -6.28 -11.98
CA TYR A 63 -0.03 -6.02 -11.00
C TYR A 63 0.18 -7.15 -10.00
N ILE A 64 -0.89 -7.87 -9.64
CA ILE A 64 -0.81 -9.08 -8.81
C ILE A 64 -0.14 -10.23 -9.57
N GLU A 65 -0.50 -10.46 -10.83
CA GLU A 65 0.13 -11.50 -11.65
C GLU A 65 1.64 -11.22 -11.83
N GLU A 66 2.02 -9.97 -12.11
CA GLU A 66 3.42 -9.55 -12.18
C GLU A 66 4.16 -9.81 -10.85
N ALA A 67 3.50 -9.52 -9.72
CA ALA A 67 4.04 -9.77 -8.39
C ALA A 67 4.23 -11.27 -8.12
N GLU A 68 3.23 -12.09 -8.45
CA GLU A 68 3.28 -13.55 -8.27
C GLU A 68 4.42 -14.18 -9.06
N ILE A 69 4.64 -13.73 -10.30
CA ILE A 69 5.75 -14.19 -11.14
C ILE A 69 7.12 -13.78 -10.56
N ALA A 70 7.19 -12.58 -9.97
CA ALA A 70 8.43 -12.02 -9.43
C ALA A 70 8.77 -12.52 -8.02
N GLU A 71 7.78 -12.98 -7.24
CA GLU A 71 7.96 -13.38 -5.84
C GLU A 71 9.03 -14.47 -5.63
N PRO A 72 9.15 -15.52 -6.46
CA PRO A 72 10.22 -16.52 -6.32
C PRO A 72 11.63 -15.93 -6.45
N LYS A 73 11.76 -14.76 -7.08
CA LYS A 73 13.01 -14.03 -7.29
C LYS A 73 13.15 -12.80 -6.37
N GLN A 74 12.30 -12.65 -5.36
CA GLN A 74 12.29 -11.46 -4.48
C GLN A 74 13.64 -11.12 -3.84
N GLN A 75 14.53 -12.11 -3.67
CA GLN A 75 15.87 -11.92 -3.10
C GLN A 75 16.75 -11.00 -3.95
N THR A 76 16.44 -10.85 -5.24
CA THR A 76 17.15 -9.93 -6.14
C THR A 76 16.51 -8.55 -6.20
N LEU A 77 15.37 -8.35 -5.52
CA LEU A 77 14.65 -7.08 -5.55
C LEU A 77 15.19 -6.11 -4.48
N PRO A 78 15.08 -4.78 -4.71
CA PRO A 78 15.64 -3.76 -3.82
C PRO A 78 15.18 -3.82 -2.36
N PHE A 79 14.01 -4.41 -2.09
CA PHE A 79 13.50 -4.63 -0.76
C PHE A 79 12.50 -5.78 -0.73
N GLN A 80 12.24 -6.33 0.46
CA GLN A 80 11.45 -7.56 0.64
C GLN A 80 10.39 -7.46 1.75
N THR A 81 10.50 -6.45 2.61
CA THR A 81 9.63 -6.27 3.78
C THR A 81 8.80 -5.00 3.64
N THR A 82 7.68 -4.96 4.34
CA THR A 82 6.78 -3.80 4.37
C THR A 82 7.45 -2.60 5.07
N GLY A 83 8.33 -2.84 6.04
CA GLY A 83 9.14 -1.80 6.67
C GLY A 83 10.13 -1.14 5.70
N ASP A 84 10.81 -1.93 4.87
CA ASP A 84 11.74 -1.43 3.85
C ASP A 84 11.00 -0.73 2.70
N ALA A 85 9.83 -1.24 2.31
CA ALA A 85 8.96 -0.61 1.34
C ALA A 85 8.50 0.77 1.84
N ALA A 86 8.04 0.88 3.09
CA ALA A 86 7.67 2.13 3.71
C ALA A 86 8.84 3.12 3.76
N GLY A 87 10.02 2.66 4.16
CA GLY A 87 11.24 3.47 4.16
C GLY A 87 11.62 3.97 2.76
N THR A 88 11.50 3.12 1.74
CA THR A 88 11.78 3.45 0.34
C THR A 88 10.79 4.49 -0.19
N LEU A 89 9.50 4.32 0.06
CA LEU A 89 8.46 5.27 -0.31
C LEU A 89 8.68 6.63 0.36
N ILE A 90 8.97 6.66 1.66
CA ILE A 90 9.27 7.91 2.37
C ILE A 90 10.50 8.60 1.77
N LYS A 91 11.53 7.83 1.41
CA LYS A 91 12.76 8.37 0.82
C LYS A 91 12.59 8.88 -0.60
N LYS A 92 11.81 8.19 -1.43
CA LYS A 92 11.66 8.46 -2.87
C LYS A 92 10.55 9.44 -3.19
N VAL A 93 9.40 9.26 -2.53
CA VAL A 93 8.20 10.06 -2.77
C VAL A 93 8.11 11.22 -1.76
N GLY A 94 8.59 11.02 -0.53
CA GLY A 94 8.52 12.02 0.52
C GLY A 94 7.24 11.94 1.33
N ILE A 95 7.36 12.11 2.64
CA ILE A 95 6.23 11.98 3.59
C ILE A 95 5.10 12.98 3.31
N SER A 96 5.45 14.20 2.86
CA SER A 96 4.46 15.23 2.54
C SER A 96 3.59 14.84 1.35
N ASP A 97 4.19 14.29 0.29
CA ASP A 97 3.44 13.92 -0.90
C ASP A 97 2.68 12.62 -0.68
N LEU A 98 3.22 11.66 0.07
CA LEU A 98 2.46 10.49 0.53
C LEU A 98 1.22 10.91 1.34
N SER A 99 1.35 11.89 2.22
CA SER A 99 0.22 12.44 3.00
C SER A 99 -0.81 13.16 2.13
N LYS A 100 -0.36 13.90 1.11
CA LYS A 100 -1.28 14.51 0.12
C LYS A 100 -1.99 13.46 -0.72
N MET A 101 -1.28 12.41 -1.15
CA MET A 101 -1.89 11.32 -1.92
C MET A 101 -2.98 10.65 -1.10
N LYS A 102 -2.67 10.25 0.14
CA LYS A 102 -3.66 9.77 1.11
C LYS A 102 -4.89 10.69 1.15
N SER A 103 -4.68 11.95 1.50
CA SER A 103 -5.77 12.90 1.72
C SER A 103 -6.59 13.11 0.45
N GLY A 104 -5.91 13.18 -0.70
CA GLY A 104 -6.53 13.36 -2.00
C GLY A 104 -7.41 12.19 -2.43
N VAL A 105 -7.01 10.96 -2.12
CA VAL A 105 -7.91 9.81 -2.36
C VAL A 105 -9.06 9.80 -1.32
N GLU A 106 -8.84 10.25 -0.09
CA GLU A 106 -9.88 10.33 0.96
C GLU A 106 -10.96 11.38 0.67
N ASP A 107 -10.59 12.53 0.14
CA ASP A 107 -11.52 13.60 -0.20
C ASP A 107 -12.04 13.52 -1.64
N GLY A 108 -11.52 12.55 -2.42
CA GLY A 108 -11.90 12.32 -3.82
C GLY A 108 -11.30 13.32 -4.79
N THR A 109 -10.31 14.12 -4.38
CA THR A 109 -9.56 15.03 -5.26
C THR A 109 -8.46 14.33 -6.06
N MET A 110 -8.16 13.07 -5.75
CA MET A 110 -7.15 12.27 -6.44
C MET A 110 -7.63 10.82 -6.67
N THR A 111 -7.36 10.26 -7.85
CA THR A 111 -7.74 8.88 -8.20
C THR A 111 -6.63 7.87 -7.89
N ALA A 112 -6.98 6.58 -7.89
CA ALA A 112 -6.00 5.51 -7.74
C ALA A 112 -4.95 5.52 -8.88
N GLU A 113 -5.35 5.83 -10.12
CA GLU A 113 -4.41 5.95 -11.23
C GLU A 113 -3.41 7.09 -11.04
N GLU A 114 -3.83 8.20 -10.44
CA GLU A 114 -2.93 9.32 -10.15
C GLU A 114 -1.92 8.98 -9.05
N VAL A 115 -2.31 8.19 -8.03
CA VAL A 115 -1.37 7.61 -7.06
C VAL A 115 -0.34 6.75 -7.77
N ILE A 116 -0.81 5.80 -8.58
CA ILE A 116 0.06 4.83 -9.28
C ILE A 116 1.05 5.56 -10.17
N LYS A 117 0.57 6.55 -10.93
CA LYS A 117 1.43 7.36 -11.80
C LYS A 117 2.52 8.07 -11.00
N LYS A 118 2.18 8.66 -9.84
CA LYS A 118 3.17 9.29 -8.97
C LYS A 118 4.19 8.28 -8.42
N LEU A 119 3.79 7.04 -8.15
CA LEU A 119 4.72 5.98 -7.76
C LEU A 119 5.63 5.58 -8.91
N GLU A 120 5.09 5.41 -10.12
CA GLU A 120 5.84 5.10 -11.35
C GLU A 120 6.85 6.22 -11.73
N GLU A 121 6.54 7.48 -11.41
CA GLU A 121 7.43 8.63 -11.64
C GLU A 121 8.62 8.68 -10.65
N ASN A 122 8.48 8.11 -9.45
CA ASN A 122 9.47 8.26 -8.36
C ASN A 122 10.26 6.99 -8.04
N LEU A 123 9.73 5.82 -8.40
CA LEU A 123 10.34 4.51 -8.16
C LEU A 123 10.98 3.99 -9.45
N SER A 124 12.10 3.27 -9.32
CA SER A 124 12.61 2.48 -10.45
C SER A 124 11.68 1.30 -10.76
N GLU A 125 11.83 0.70 -11.94
CA GLU A 125 11.09 -0.51 -12.31
C GLU A 125 11.27 -1.64 -11.29
N GLU A 126 12.50 -1.83 -10.79
CA GLU A 126 12.81 -2.83 -9.77
C GLU A 126 12.19 -2.49 -8.41
N GLU A 127 12.19 -1.22 -8.01
CA GLU A 127 11.55 -0.76 -6.76
C GLU A 127 10.02 -0.87 -6.83
N LEU A 128 9.43 -0.59 -7.99
CA LEU A 128 8.00 -0.76 -8.22
C LEU A 128 7.61 -2.25 -8.21
N LEU A 129 8.43 -3.11 -8.81
CA LEU A 129 8.22 -4.56 -8.77
C LEU A 129 8.35 -5.10 -7.35
N ALA A 130 9.36 -4.65 -6.60
CA ALA A 130 9.51 -4.97 -5.18
C ALA A 130 8.27 -4.56 -4.37
N LEU A 131 7.73 -3.37 -4.62
CA LEU A 131 6.52 -2.88 -3.97
C LEU A 131 5.31 -3.78 -4.25
N LYS A 132 5.12 -4.17 -5.52
CA LYS A 132 4.05 -5.09 -5.92
C LYS A 132 4.19 -6.45 -5.24
N VAL A 133 5.40 -7.00 -5.15
CA VAL A 133 5.67 -8.27 -4.46
C VAL A 133 5.35 -8.20 -2.98
N VAL A 134 5.74 -7.13 -2.29
CA VAL A 134 5.42 -6.92 -0.88
C VAL A 134 3.91 -6.83 -0.67
N VAL A 135 3.20 -6.03 -1.48
CA VAL A 135 1.73 -5.91 -1.40
C VAL A 135 1.04 -7.25 -1.65
N TYR A 136 1.49 -8.01 -2.66
CA TYR A 136 0.96 -9.34 -2.95
C TYR A 136 1.12 -10.29 -1.76
N LYS A 137 2.28 -10.28 -1.10
CA LYS A 137 2.52 -11.11 0.06
C LYS A 137 1.63 -10.71 1.23
N GLU A 138 1.45 -9.42 1.49
CA GLU A 138 0.57 -8.95 2.57
C GLU A 138 -0.90 -9.34 2.34
N LEU A 139 -1.37 -9.26 1.09
CA LEU A 139 -2.74 -9.58 0.72
C LEU A 139 -3.03 -11.10 0.73
N TYR A 140 -2.12 -11.91 0.19
CA TYR A 140 -2.41 -13.32 -0.10
C TYR A 140 -1.58 -14.32 0.71
N LYS A 141 -0.36 -13.96 1.12
CA LYS A 141 0.58 -14.85 1.83
C LYS A 141 0.74 -14.51 3.31
N GLN A 142 0.26 -13.35 3.74
CA GLN A 142 0.31 -12.87 5.12
C GLN A 142 1.75 -12.76 5.65
N GLN A 143 2.65 -12.24 4.79
CA GLN A 143 4.09 -12.10 5.05
C GLN A 143 4.63 -10.75 4.59
#